data_AF-A0A7Y2ZEH5-F1
#
_entry.id   AF-A0A7Y2ZEH5-F1
#
_cell.length_a   1.000
_cell.length_b   1.000
_cell.length_c   1.000
_cell.angle_alpha   90.00
_cell.angle_beta   90.00
_cell.angle_gamma   90.00
#
_symmetry.space_group_name_H-M   'P 1'
#
loop_
_entity.id
_entity.type
_entity.pdbx_description
1 polymer ?
#
loop_
_entity_poly.entity_id
_entity_poly.type
_entity_poly.pdbx_seq_one_letter_code
_entity_poly.pdbx_strand_id
1 'polypeptide(L)'
;MSVLVDACDALESLLGGDARRRVVDMLAVDASFARALDRLKVFMRRHAYPGDGGEVPMARWVARLDRDTAREGFRVMQSWDHVQQRFSRDDVPVMLTDYYDYLREGQDGGPTSFAILIDFHLLHLLALIAMRAWDDGQPDAILDRVEGLLELLQGPQGSGHRFMDSAGMLLILAVSQYHPLDIAYDRLIDRIRGLDARHRIPFAQVSGGALGAHLRWGFSQMYRGDAERMREDNVGDYPWLLFSVATLMDAFASADPSAPTRREIGADLLNALSSDPGAFVGPPLKVFEPYRNEYERFRRQFVDARPELRALFDDLRPERDRFSPLSFSFNFPHNAIVAGTTVALLNEEPCAVPFDDLLLGGIDADSEDDPRVRQARALMRYAGARPERLEGRGNRLILYDAVLARESHDAVLTHLFENADSATPEER
;
A
#
# COMPACT_ATOMS: atom_id res chain seq x y z
N MET A 1 15.43 19.92 19.81
CA MET A 1 14.03 19.55 19.55
C MET A 1 14.05 18.61 18.36
N SER A 2 13.37 17.47 18.48
CA SER A 2 13.29 16.46 17.42
C SER A 2 12.44 17.02 16.29
N VAL A 3 12.88 16.86 15.04
CA VAL A 3 12.10 17.34 13.89
C VAL A 3 10.85 16.50 13.67
N LEU A 4 10.86 15.22 14.04
CA LEU A 4 9.68 14.36 13.97
C LEU A 4 8.63 14.76 15.00
N VAL A 5 9.05 15.11 16.22
CA VAL A 5 8.13 15.64 17.24
C VAL A 5 7.50 16.94 16.74
N ASP A 6 8.30 17.89 16.24
CA ASP A 6 7.79 19.15 15.67
C ASP A 6 6.81 18.91 14.50
N ALA A 7 7.09 17.91 13.65
CA ALA A 7 6.24 17.54 12.53
C ALA A 7 4.90 16.93 12.99
N CYS A 8 4.94 15.98 13.93
CA CYS A 8 3.74 15.39 14.51
C CYS A 8 2.90 16.43 15.27
N ASP A 9 3.53 17.30 16.06
CA ASP A 9 2.83 18.39 16.79
C ASP A 9 2.10 19.33 15.80
N ALA A 10 2.76 19.70 14.70
CA ALA A 10 2.17 20.55 13.67
C ALA A 10 0.97 19.88 12.98
N LEU A 11 1.07 18.59 12.66
CA LEU A 11 -0.04 17.84 12.08
C LEU A 11 -1.17 17.64 13.09
N GLU A 12 -0.86 17.32 14.34
CA GLU A 12 -1.85 17.18 15.41
C GLU A 12 -2.68 18.46 15.58
N SER A 13 -2.02 19.62 15.57
CA SER A 13 -2.69 20.92 15.62
C SER A 13 -3.61 21.18 14.41
N LEU A 14 -3.27 20.67 13.23
CA LEU A 14 -4.07 20.84 12.02
C LEU A 14 -5.23 19.84 11.95
N LEU A 15 -5.00 18.60 12.40
CA LEU A 15 -5.92 17.46 12.27
C LEU A 15 -6.93 17.37 13.42
N GLY A 16 -6.52 17.75 14.64
CA GLY A 16 -7.30 17.57 15.87
C GLY A 16 -8.40 18.61 16.11
N GLY A 17 -8.54 19.62 15.26
CA GLY A 17 -9.54 20.68 15.39
C GLY A 17 -10.22 21.07 14.07
N ASP A 18 -10.85 22.24 14.07
CA ASP A 18 -11.71 22.70 12.97
C ASP A 18 -10.93 23.35 11.82
N ALA A 19 -9.60 23.39 11.89
CA ALA A 19 -8.75 24.10 10.94
C ALA A 19 -8.98 23.65 9.49
N ARG A 20 -9.00 22.33 9.24
CA ARG A 20 -9.28 21.77 7.91
C ARG A 20 -10.65 22.18 7.38
N ARG A 21 -11.70 22.08 8.20
CA ARG A 21 -13.05 22.52 7.81
C ARG A 21 -13.09 23.99 7.43
N ARG A 22 -12.44 24.86 8.20
CA ARG A 22 -12.38 26.30 7.85
C ARG A 22 -11.64 26.55 6.54
N VAL A 23 -10.61 25.77 6.22
CA VAL A 23 -9.96 25.85 4.91
C VAL A 23 -10.92 25.41 3.80
N VAL A 24 -11.66 24.32 4.00
CA VAL A 24 -12.67 23.85 3.05
C VAL A 24 -13.77 24.91 2.86
N ASP A 25 -14.32 25.47 3.94
CA ASP A 25 -15.36 26.52 3.89
C ASP A 25 -14.86 27.76 3.15
N MET A 26 -13.61 28.17 3.42
CA MET A 26 -12.97 29.28 2.72
C MET A 26 -12.80 29.02 1.22
N LEU A 27 -12.46 27.79 0.82
CA LEU A 27 -12.32 27.41 -0.60
C LEU A 27 -13.70 27.28 -1.28
N ALA A 28 -14.71 26.81 -0.56
CA ALA A 28 -16.06 26.62 -1.07
C ALA A 28 -16.80 27.93 -1.41
N VAL A 29 -16.37 29.05 -0.81
CA VAL A 29 -16.95 30.40 -1.09
C VAL A 29 -16.15 31.21 -2.11
N ASP A 30 -15.11 30.64 -2.73
CA ASP A 30 -14.33 31.32 -3.76
C ASP A 30 -15.17 31.58 -5.03
N ALA A 31 -14.72 32.52 -5.87
CA ALA A 31 -15.47 33.00 -7.02
C ALA A 31 -15.66 31.92 -8.12
N SER A 32 -14.78 30.92 -8.18
CA SER A 32 -14.96 29.73 -9.00
C SER A 32 -14.17 28.55 -8.43
N PHE A 33 -14.64 27.34 -8.70
CA PHE A 33 -13.99 26.11 -8.22
C PHE A 33 -12.53 26.00 -8.71
N ALA A 34 -12.26 26.33 -9.98
CA ALA A 34 -10.91 26.31 -10.53
C ALA A 34 -9.94 27.27 -9.78
N ARG A 35 -10.42 28.46 -9.39
CA ARG A 35 -9.60 29.40 -8.58
C ARG A 35 -9.36 28.86 -7.17
N ALA A 36 -10.36 28.22 -6.58
CA ALA A 36 -10.20 27.56 -5.28
C ALA A 36 -9.17 26.40 -5.37
N LEU A 37 -9.17 25.60 -6.45
CA LEU A 37 -8.13 24.59 -6.67
C LEU A 37 -6.74 25.20 -6.84
N ASP A 38 -6.60 26.30 -7.61
CA ASP A 38 -5.34 27.03 -7.71
C ASP A 38 -4.83 27.51 -6.35
N ARG A 39 -5.73 28.03 -5.52
CA ARG A 39 -5.42 28.45 -4.16
C ARG A 39 -5.03 27.27 -3.26
N LEU A 40 -5.72 26.14 -3.36
CA LEU A 40 -5.39 24.92 -2.64
C LEU A 40 -3.98 24.42 -3.02
N LYS A 41 -3.64 24.41 -4.31
CA LYS A 41 -2.30 24.06 -4.79
C LYS A 41 -1.21 24.97 -4.22
N VAL A 42 -1.50 26.26 -3.98
CA VAL A 42 -0.57 27.16 -3.30
C VAL A 42 -0.32 26.74 -1.85
N PHE A 43 -1.35 26.32 -1.10
CA PHE A 43 -1.18 25.80 0.26
C PHE A 43 -0.35 24.52 0.29
N MET A 44 -0.65 23.59 -0.64
CA MET A 44 0.09 22.34 -0.78
C MET A 44 1.57 22.58 -1.10
N ARG A 45 1.89 23.37 -2.14
CA ARG A 45 3.28 23.67 -2.53
C ARG A 45 4.06 24.43 -1.46
N ARG A 46 3.39 25.25 -0.64
CA ARG A 46 4.01 25.94 0.50
C ARG A 46 4.11 25.06 1.74
N HIS A 47 3.46 23.90 1.78
CA HIS A 47 3.20 23.10 2.97
C HIS A 47 2.79 24.00 4.15
N ALA A 48 1.75 24.81 3.95
CA ALA A 48 1.26 25.73 4.96
C ALA A 48 -0.25 25.91 4.80
N TYR A 49 -0.99 25.66 5.87
CA TYR A 49 -2.44 25.84 5.92
C TYR A 49 -2.83 26.90 6.96
N PRO A 50 -3.91 27.65 6.74
CA PRO A 50 -4.52 28.47 7.79
C PRO A 50 -4.91 27.63 9.02
N GLY A 51 -4.54 28.09 10.22
CA GLY A 51 -4.85 27.47 11.51
C GLY A 51 -5.26 28.50 12.56
N ASP A 52 -5.36 28.07 13.82
CA ASP A 52 -5.72 28.97 14.93
C ASP A 52 -4.55 29.93 15.21
N GLY A 53 -4.78 31.24 15.02
CA GLY A 53 -3.78 32.27 15.29
C GLY A 53 -2.72 32.49 14.20
N GLY A 54 -2.84 31.87 13.02
CA GLY A 54 -1.91 32.10 11.90
C GLY A 54 -1.86 30.95 10.88
N GLU A 55 -0.80 30.89 10.08
CA GLU A 55 -0.48 29.70 9.27
C GLU A 55 0.17 28.63 10.17
N VAL A 56 -0.15 27.35 9.95
CA VAL A 56 0.58 26.20 10.51
C VAL A 56 1.76 25.90 9.57
N PRO A 57 3.01 26.25 9.94
CA PRO A 57 4.13 26.16 9.02
C PRO A 57 4.72 24.75 9.00
N MET A 58 4.64 24.05 7.87
CA MET A 58 5.22 22.71 7.72
C MET A 58 6.43 22.67 6.78
N ALA A 59 6.57 23.68 5.92
CA ALA A 59 7.61 23.77 4.89
C ALA A 59 9.02 23.37 5.34
N ARG A 60 9.45 23.82 6.53
CA ARG A 60 10.81 23.58 7.02
C ARG A 60 11.07 22.12 7.33
N TRP A 61 10.15 21.45 8.03
CA TRP A 61 10.36 20.05 8.37
C TRP A 61 10.10 19.17 7.15
N VAL A 62 9.10 19.48 6.32
CA VAL A 62 8.85 18.75 5.05
C VAL A 62 10.10 18.76 4.17
N ALA A 63 10.67 19.94 3.90
CA ALA A 63 11.87 20.06 3.07
C ALA A 63 13.11 19.36 3.67
N ARG A 64 13.16 19.20 5.01
CA ARG A 64 14.23 18.46 5.66
C ARG A 64 14.03 16.95 5.50
N LEU A 65 12.87 16.45 5.90
CA LEU A 65 12.56 15.02 5.84
C LEU A 65 12.60 14.52 4.40
N ASP A 66 12.02 15.25 3.45
CA ASP A 66 12.02 14.88 2.03
C ASP A 66 13.44 14.80 1.46
N ARG A 67 14.28 15.81 1.72
CA ARG A 67 15.69 15.79 1.30
C ARG A 67 16.47 14.63 1.91
N ASP A 68 16.22 14.31 3.18
CA ASP A 68 16.96 13.25 3.87
C ASP A 68 16.48 11.86 3.39
N THR A 69 15.18 11.67 3.16
CA THR A 69 14.61 10.50 2.44
C THR A 69 15.18 10.37 1.03
N ALA A 70 15.31 11.50 0.33
CA ALA A 70 15.86 11.56 -1.02
C ALA A 70 17.31 11.11 -1.12
N ARG A 71 18.11 11.36 -0.08
CA ARG A 71 19.51 10.89 0.03
C ARG A 71 19.61 9.39 0.26
N GLU A 72 18.57 8.78 0.82
CA GLU A 72 18.49 7.34 1.05
C GLU A 72 18.01 6.56 -0.19
N GLY A 73 17.52 7.26 -1.22
CA GLY A 73 17.10 6.67 -2.49
C GLY A 73 15.60 6.72 -2.77
N PHE A 74 14.80 7.19 -1.82
CA PHE A 74 13.34 7.23 -1.94
C PHE A 74 12.81 8.61 -2.34
N ARG A 75 11.62 8.65 -2.95
CA ARG A 75 10.90 9.89 -3.28
C ARG A 75 9.43 9.70 -2.92
N VAL A 76 9.07 10.23 -1.75
CA VAL A 76 7.71 10.07 -1.21
C VAL A 76 6.76 11.09 -1.82
N MET A 77 7.23 12.32 -2.00
CA MET A 77 6.40 13.42 -2.49
C MET A 77 6.27 13.45 -4.01
N GLN A 78 7.21 12.85 -4.75
CA GLN A 78 7.33 12.99 -6.21
C GLN A 78 7.01 11.69 -6.93
N SER A 79 6.47 11.81 -8.15
CA SER A 79 6.17 10.65 -9.00
C SER A 79 7.27 10.37 -10.01
N TRP A 80 7.53 9.12 -10.37
CA TRP A 80 8.41 8.79 -11.50
C TRP A 80 7.71 8.98 -12.85
N ASP A 81 8.22 9.88 -13.68
CA ASP A 81 7.76 10.04 -15.07
C ASP A 81 8.46 9.00 -15.96
N HIS A 82 7.72 7.96 -16.36
CA HIS A 82 8.23 6.88 -17.21
C HIS A 82 8.56 7.33 -18.64
N VAL A 83 8.04 8.47 -19.11
CA VAL A 83 8.38 9.01 -20.44
C VAL A 83 9.68 9.80 -20.37
N GLN A 84 9.81 10.67 -19.37
CA GLN A 84 10.97 11.54 -19.20
C GLN A 84 12.11 10.91 -18.40
N GLN A 85 11.88 9.75 -17.80
CA GLN A 85 12.83 8.99 -16.97
C GLN A 85 13.42 9.87 -15.85
N ARG A 86 12.55 10.61 -15.18
CA ARG A 86 12.90 11.49 -14.05
C ARG A 86 11.73 11.66 -13.10
N PHE A 87 12.02 12.04 -11.86
CA PHE A 87 10.98 12.43 -10.92
C PHE A 87 10.26 13.72 -11.35
N SER A 88 8.98 13.80 -11.01
CA SER A 88 8.12 14.94 -11.25
C SER A 88 8.64 16.19 -10.55
N ARG A 89 8.27 17.36 -11.08
CA ARG A 89 8.63 18.64 -10.48
C ARG A 89 7.71 19.02 -9.33
N ASP A 90 6.42 18.77 -9.50
CA ASP A 90 5.40 18.98 -8.48
C ASP A 90 5.16 17.68 -7.70
N ASP A 91 4.64 17.83 -6.49
CA ASP A 91 4.30 16.71 -5.62
C ASP A 91 3.06 15.96 -6.12
N VAL A 92 2.97 14.67 -5.83
CA VAL A 92 1.84 13.77 -6.18
C VAL A 92 0.48 14.37 -5.82
N PRO A 93 0.26 14.96 -4.61
CA PRO A 93 -1.03 15.58 -4.29
C PRO A 93 -1.37 16.80 -5.15
N VAL A 94 -0.38 17.58 -5.56
CA VAL A 94 -0.56 18.73 -6.47
C VAL A 94 -0.91 18.23 -7.87
N MET A 95 -0.19 17.22 -8.36
CA MET A 95 -0.49 16.59 -9.66
C MET A 95 -1.88 15.94 -9.68
N LEU A 96 -2.31 15.30 -8.59
CA LEU A 96 -3.67 14.77 -8.48
C LEU A 96 -4.73 15.89 -8.53
N THR A 97 -4.44 17.04 -7.91
CA THR A 97 -5.33 18.21 -7.96
C THR A 97 -5.48 18.72 -9.39
N ASP A 98 -4.38 18.84 -10.14
CA ASP A 98 -4.41 19.24 -11.56
C ASP A 98 -5.12 18.20 -12.43
N TYR A 99 -4.89 16.91 -12.17
CA TYR A 99 -5.54 15.83 -12.88
C TYR A 99 -7.05 15.78 -12.63
N TYR A 100 -7.48 15.99 -11.39
CA TYR A 100 -8.89 16.08 -11.03
C TYR A 100 -9.60 17.25 -11.74
N ASP A 101 -8.95 18.42 -11.79
CA ASP A 101 -9.47 19.59 -12.53
C ASP A 101 -9.65 19.25 -14.02
N TYR A 102 -8.66 18.61 -14.62
CA TYR A 102 -8.73 18.13 -16.00
C TYR A 102 -9.91 17.16 -16.22
N LEU A 103 -10.10 16.18 -15.33
CA LEU A 103 -11.13 15.16 -15.48
C LEU A 103 -12.56 15.68 -15.38
N ARG A 104 -12.77 16.84 -14.75
CA ARG A 104 -14.09 17.43 -14.54
C ARG A 104 -14.63 18.20 -15.74
N GLU A 105 -13.78 18.48 -16.73
CA GLU A 105 -14.18 19.14 -17.98
C GLU A 105 -15.00 20.43 -17.75
N GLY A 106 -14.67 21.18 -16.69
CA GLY A 106 -15.33 22.45 -16.34
C GLY A 106 -16.61 22.33 -15.50
N GLN A 107 -16.99 21.12 -15.06
CA GLN A 107 -18.05 20.96 -14.05
C GLN A 107 -17.59 21.52 -12.70
N ASP A 108 -18.54 22.02 -11.90
CA ASP A 108 -18.30 22.50 -10.52
C ASP A 108 -18.28 21.36 -9.52
N GLY A 109 -17.72 21.63 -8.33
CA GLY A 109 -17.32 20.61 -7.36
C GLY A 109 -17.64 21.04 -5.97
N GLY A 110 -17.88 20.07 -5.11
CA GLY A 110 -18.30 20.33 -3.74
C GLY A 110 -17.16 20.52 -2.75
N PRO A 111 -17.52 20.96 -1.53
CA PRO A 111 -16.63 21.01 -0.37
C PRO A 111 -15.92 19.67 -0.08
N THR A 112 -16.59 18.54 -0.35
CA THR A 112 -16.04 17.20 -0.16
C THR A 112 -14.74 16.99 -0.96
N SER A 113 -14.68 17.49 -2.19
CA SER A 113 -13.49 17.34 -3.04
C SER A 113 -12.29 18.07 -2.45
N PHE A 114 -12.48 19.28 -1.91
CA PHE A 114 -11.41 19.99 -1.22
C PHE A 114 -10.95 19.25 0.03
N ALA A 115 -11.87 18.68 0.81
CA ALA A 115 -11.53 17.91 1.99
C ALA A 115 -10.67 16.68 1.63
N ILE A 116 -11.07 15.91 0.62
CA ILE A 116 -10.33 14.72 0.15
C ILE A 116 -8.93 15.12 -0.36
N LEU A 117 -8.83 16.19 -1.16
CA LEU A 117 -7.54 16.66 -1.70
C LEU A 117 -6.59 17.14 -0.58
N ILE A 118 -7.11 17.87 0.42
CA ILE A 118 -6.31 18.27 1.59
C ILE A 118 -5.81 17.05 2.33
N ASP A 119 -6.70 16.09 2.62
CA ASP A 119 -6.30 14.89 3.37
C ASP A 119 -5.31 14.02 2.59
N PHE A 120 -5.45 13.94 1.26
CA PHE A 120 -4.49 13.22 0.42
C PHE A 120 -3.10 13.85 0.44
N HIS A 121 -3.00 15.18 0.54
CA HIS A 121 -1.70 15.85 0.75
C HIS A 121 -1.13 15.54 2.14
N LEU A 122 -1.94 15.65 3.19
CA LEU A 122 -1.48 15.37 4.56
C LEU A 122 -1.12 13.88 4.75
N LEU A 123 -1.76 12.96 4.03
CA LEU A 123 -1.40 11.54 3.97
C LEU A 123 0.04 11.34 3.48
N HIS A 124 0.47 12.07 2.44
CA HIS A 124 1.85 11.99 1.94
C HIS A 124 2.85 12.55 2.96
N LEU A 125 2.45 13.57 3.72
CA LEU A 125 3.27 14.07 4.82
C LEU A 125 3.40 13.04 5.96
N LEU A 126 2.33 12.30 6.29
CA LEU A 126 2.39 11.18 7.23
C LEU A 126 3.29 10.06 6.73
N ALA A 127 3.19 9.70 5.44
CA ALA A 127 4.09 8.72 4.81
C ALA A 127 5.55 9.16 4.90
N LEU A 128 5.83 10.46 4.72
CA LEU A 128 7.16 11.02 4.86
C LEU A 128 7.66 10.94 6.31
N ILE A 129 6.83 11.20 7.31
CA ILE A 129 7.19 11.03 8.73
C ILE A 129 7.44 9.56 9.05
N ALA A 130 6.58 8.64 8.58
CA ALA A 130 6.75 7.20 8.77
C ALA A 130 8.10 6.71 8.22
N MET A 131 8.47 7.15 7.01
CA MET A 131 9.78 6.83 6.41
C MET A 131 10.98 7.30 7.24
N ARG A 132 10.79 8.30 8.09
CA ARG A 132 11.84 8.89 8.93
C ARG A 132 11.75 8.49 10.41
N ALA A 133 10.86 7.57 10.79
CA ALA A 133 10.59 7.21 12.18
C ALA A 133 11.86 6.87 13.02
N TRP A 134 12.90 6.35 12.37
CA TRP A 134 14.17 5.99 13.01
C TRP A 134 15.11 7.16 13.34
N ASP A 135 14.87 8.37 12.82
CA ASP A 135 15.83 9.48 12.93
C ASP A 135 16.11 9.91 14.38
N ASP A 136 15.14 9.73 15.28
CA ASP A 136 15.25 10.10 16.70
C ASP A 136 15.45 8.88 17.63
N GLY A 137 15.69 7.68 17.08
CA GLY A 137 16.03 6.48 17.84
C GLY A 137 14.88 5.83 18.62
N GLN A 138 13.63 6.24 18.37
CA GLN A 138 12.41 5.67 18.98
C GLN A 138 11.36 5.39 17.88
N PRO A 139 11.67 4.51 16.91
CA PRO A 139 10.81 4.32 15.73
C PRO A 139 9.41 3.86 16.09
N ASP A 140 9.25 2.91 17.01
CA ASP A 140 7.93 2.41 17.43
C ASP A 140 7.04 3.52 18.00
N ALA A 141 7.59 4.39 18.86
CA ALA A 141 6.83 5.50 19.43
C ALA A 141 6.42 6.55 18.39
N ILE A 142 7.25 6.76 17.35
CA ILE A 142 6.87 7.65 16.24
C ILE A 142 5.79 6.99 15.37
N LEU A 143 5.88 5.69 15.10
CA LEU A 143 4.88 4.97 14.31
C LEU A 143 3.52 4.94 15.03
N ASP A 144 3.49 4.68 16.35
CA ASP A 144 2.27 4.79 17.17
C ASP A 144 1.62 6.19 17.02
N ARG A 145 2.46 7.23 17.00
CA ARG A 145 1.99 8.61 16.86
C ARG A 145 1.48 8.90 15.45
N VAL A 146 2.11 8.33 14.42
CA VAL A 146 1.66 8.41 13.03
C VAL A 146 0.31 7.71 12.85
N GLU A 147 0.09 6.55 13.49
CA GLU A 147 -1.19 5.84 13.44
C GLU A 147 -2.32 6.69 14.06
N GLY A 148 -2.10 7.31 15.22
CA GLY A 148 -3.06 8.24 15.81
C GLY A 148 -3.37 9.45 14.91
N LEU A 149 -2.37 9.99 14.20
CA LEU A 149 -2.59 11.08 13.23
C LEU A 149 -3.34 10.59 11.99
N LEU A 150 -3.11 9.37 11.53
CA LEU A 150 -3.82 8.76 10.41
C LEU A 150 -5.30 8.54 10.74
N GLU A 151 -5.63 8.17 11.98
CA GLU A 151 -7.02 8.11 12.46
C GLU A 151 -7.70 9.48 12.43
N LEU A 152 -7.02 10.52 12.93
CA LEU A 152 -7.54 11.90 12.90
C LEU A 152 -7.71 12.42 11.48
N LEU A 153 -6.77 12.09 10.58
CA LEU A 153 -6.81 12.46 9.17
C LEU A 153 -8.10 11.99 8.52
N GLN A 154 -8.44 10.71 8.71
CA GLN A 154 -9.52 10.03 8.01
C GLN A 154 -10.85 10.04 8.79
N GLY A 155 -10.83 10.59 10.00
CA GLY A 155 -11.99 10.68 10.88
C GLY A 155 -13.00 11.75 10.47
N PRO A 156 -14.08 11.92 11.26
CA PRO A 156 -15.21 12.81 10.94
C PRO A 156 -14.86 14.30 10.91
N GLN A 157 -13.67 14.67 11.42
CA GLN A 157 -13.16 16.04 11.37
C GLN A 157 -12.43 16.35 10.05
N GLY A 158 -12.08 15.31 9.28
CA GLY A 158 -11.51 15.39 7.94
C GLY A 158 -12.55 15.16 6.85
N SER A 159 -12.13 14.53 5.76
CA SER A 159 -12.99 14.14 4.64
C SER A 159 -13.85 12.90 4.91
N GLY A 160 -13.51 12.09 5.91
CA GLY A 160 -14.10 10.76 6.10
C GLY A 160 -13.63 9.71 5.09
N HIS A 161 -12.71 10.07 4.17
CA HIS A 161 -12.15 9.13 3.21
C HIS A 161 -11.10 8.26 3.90
N ARG A 162 -11.33 6.94 3.91
CA ARG A 162 -10.40 5.93 4.41
C ARG A 162 -9.42 5.57 3.31
N PHE A 163 -8.23 6.14 3.35
CA PHE A 163 -7.11 5.77 2.50
C PHE A 163 -6.48 4.44 2.95
N MET A 164 -6.15 4.29 4.23
CA MET A 164 -5.46 3.14 4.81
C MET A 164 -5.54 3.08 6.33
N ASP A 165 -5.19 1.94 6.91
CA ASP A 165 -5.43 1.66 8.34
C ASP A 165 -4.16 1.57 9.20
N SER A 166 -2.98 1.53 8.60
CA SER A 166 -1.75 1.26 9.32
C SER A 166 -0.58 2.15 8.90
N ALA A 167 0.35 2.41 9.83
CA ALA A 167 1.63 3.02 9.47
C ALA A 167 2.45 2.11 8.52
N GLY A 168 2.20 0.80 8.56
CA GLY A 168 2.79 -0.13 7.62
C GLY A 168 2.35 0.16 6.17
N MET A 169 1.07 0.46 5.96
CA MET A 169 0.57 0.80 4.63
C MET A 169 1.06 2.18 4.17
N LEU A 170 1.31 3.12 5.09
CA LEU A 170 1.98 4.39 4.78
C LEU A 170 3.41 4.17 4.27
N LEU A 171 4.16 3.24 4.87
CA LEU A 171 5.49 2.86 4.38
C LEU A 171 5.42 2.22 3.00
N ILE A 172 4.41 1.38 2.74
CA ILE A 172 4.17 0.83 1.39
C ILE A 172 3.85 1.95 0.41
N LEU A 173 2.95 2.90 0.75
CA LEU A 173 2.66 4.05 -0.10
C LEU A 173 3.95 4.82 -0.44
N ALA A 174 4.80 5.07 0.55
CA ALA A 174 6.05 5.81 0.40
C ALA A 174 7.05 5.18 -0.59
N VAL A 175 6.98 3.87 -0.79
CA VAL A 175 7.85 3.13 -1.72
C VAL A 175 7.12 2.60 -2.96
N SER A 176 5.81 2.85 -3.07
CA SER A 176 4.92 2.23 -4.07
C SER A 176 5.07 2.77 -5.49
N GLN A 177 6.18 3.42 -5.77
CA GLN A 177 6.59 3.89 -7.08
C GLN A 177 7.98 3.36 -7.42
N TYR A 178 8.37 3.49 -8.69
CA TYR A 178 9.70 3.11 -9.11
C TYR A 178 10.79 3.98 -8.45
N HIS A 179 11.73 3.34 -7.77
CA HIS A 179 12.91 3.98 -7.20
C HIS A 179 14.18 3.35 -7.81
N PRO A 180 15.03 4.13 -8.49
CA PRO A 180 16.19 3.58 -9.20
C PRO A 180 17.30 2.95 -8.33
N LEU A 181 17.25 3.12 -7.00
CA LEU A 181 18.31 2.67 -6.10
C LEU A 181 17.88 1.42 -5.33
N ASP A 182 18.13 0.25 -5.89
CA ASP A 182 17.68 -1.04 -5.33
C ASP A 182 18.14 -1.26 -3.88
N ILE A 183 19.39 -0.89 -3.53
CA ILE A 183 19.93 -1.03 -2.17
C ILE A 183 19.17 -0.20 -1.12
N ALA A 184 18.35 0.78 -1.54
CA ALA A 184 17.50 1.54 -0.63
C ALA A 184 16.43 0.64 0.00
N TYR A 185 15.89 -0.32 -0.76
CA TYR A 185 14.89 -1.28 -0.30
C TYR A 185 15.45 -2.19 0.78
N ASP A 186 16.65 -2.76 0.57
CA ASP A 186 17.33 -3.58 1.58
C ASP A 186 17.53 -2.82 2.91
N ARG A 187 17.99 -1.57 2.84
CA ARG A 187 18.18 -0.72 4.03
C ARG A 187 16.88 -0.43 4.76
N LEU A 188 15.77 -0.24 4.02
CA LEU A 188 14.46 -0.04 4.64
C LEU A 188 14.02 -1.32 5.36
N ILE A 189 14.11 -2.48 4.71
CA ILE A 189 13.75 -3.76 5.32
C ILE A 189 14.61 -4.02 6.57
N ASP A 190 15.91 -3.73 6.54
CA ASP A 190 16.79 -3.85 7.70
C ASP A 190 16.35 -2.98 8.89
N ARG A 191 15.89 -1.75 8.63
CA ARG A 191 15.31 -0.90 9.68
C ARG A 191 14.04 -1.49 10.27
N ILE A 192 13.19 -2.06 9.43
CA ILE A 192 11.90 -2.66 9.81
C ILE A 192 12.08 -3.95 10.62
N ARG A 193 13.13 -4.74 10.34
CA ARG A 193 13.50 -5.89 11.17
C ARG A 193 13.73 -5.51 12.64
N GLY A 194 14.21 -4.29 12.87
CA GLY A 194 14.46 -3.73 14.19
C GLY A 194 13.24 -3.21 14.95
N LEU A 195 12.05 -3.20 14.34
CA LEU A 195 10.80 -2.81 15.02
C LEU A 195 10.29 -3.90 15.95
N ASP A 196 9.48 -3.49 16.92
CA ASP A 196 8.73 -4.42 17.76
C ASP A 196 7.69 -5.19 16.93
N ALA A 197 7.31 -6.38 17.43
CA ALA A 197 6.33 -7.24 16.76
C ALA A 197 5.00 -6.53 16.47
N ARG A 198 4.61 -5.55 17.31
CA ARG A 198 3.40 -4.73 17.16
C ARG A 198 3.35 -3.95 15.84
N HIS A 199 4.50 -3.52 15.30
CA HIS A 199 4.59 -2.81 14.02
C HIS A 199 5.10 -3.72 12.91
N ARG A 200 6.02 -4.63 13.25
CA ARG A 200 6.65 -5.52 12.28
C ARG A 200 5.66 -6.51 11.65
N ILE A 201 4.72 -7.06 12.44
CA ILE A 201 3.72 -8.00 11.92
C ILE A 201 2.72 -7.30 11.01
N PRO A 202 2.04 -6.21 11.40
CA PRO A 202 1.14 -5.48 10.50
C PRO A 202 1.82 -5.00 9.21
N PHE A 203 3.07 -4.53 9.30
CA PHE A 203 3.83 -4.18 8.11
C PHE A 203 4.06 -5.40 7.19
N ALA A 204 4.39 -6.57 7.74
CA ALA A 204 4.53 -7.80 6.95
C ALA A 204 3.21 -8.25 6.30
N GLN A 205 2.07 -8.06 6.97
CA GLN A 205 0.74 -8.37 6.43
C GLN A 205 0.45 -7.52 5.18
N VAL A 206 0.53 -6.19 5.30
CA VAL A 206 0.24 -5.29 4.16
C VAL A 206 1.30 -5.39 3.06
N SER A 207 2.57 -5.63 3.42
CA SER A 207 3.65 -5.88 2.46
C SER A 207 3.40 -7.15 1.65
N GLY A 208 3.09 -8.25 2.33
CA GLY A 208 2.78 -9.53 1.70
C GLY A 208 1.58 -9.43 0.77
N GLY A 209 0.51 -8.75 1.20
CA GLY A 209 -0.67 -8.51 0.37
C GLY A 209 -0.38 -7.63 -0.84
N ALA A 210 0.36 -6.53 -0.66
CA ALA A 210 0.71 -5.60 -1.72
C ALA A 210 1.64 -6.22 -2.77
N LEU A 211 2.71 -6.89 -2.34
CA LEU A 211 3.65 -7.58 -3.23
C LEU A 211 3.02 -8.80 -3.90
N GLY A 212 2.18 -9.55 -3.18
CA GLY A 212 1.40 -10.64 -3.76
C GLY A 212 0.49 -10.14 -4.90
N ALA A 213 -0.27 -9.07 -4.66
CA ALA A 213 -1.11 -8.43 -5.66
C ALA A 213 -0.29 -7.87 -6.84
N HIS A 214 0.84 -7.23 -6.56
CA HIS A 214 1.77 -6.69 -7.57
C HIS A 214 2.30 -7.77 -8.50
N LEU A 215 2.87 -8.83 -7.94
CA LEU A 215 3.51 -9.90 -8.69
C LEU A 215 2.48 -10.75 -9.45
N ARG A 216 1.28 -11.02 -8.89
CA ARG A 216 0.20 -11.68 -9.64
C ARG A 216 -0.25 -10.85 -10.85
N TRP A 217 -0.32 -9.52 -10.70
CA TRP A 217 -0.59 -8.63 -11.82
C TRP A 217 0.53 -8.73 -12.87
N GLY A 218 1.80 -8.63 -12.45
CA GLY A 218 2.96 -8.70 -13.34
C GLY A 218 3.02 -10.02 -14.10
N PHE A 219 2.86 -11.13 -13.38
CA PHE A 219 2.84 -12.48 -13.95
C PHE A 219 1.83 -12.59 -15.10
N SER A 220 0.59 -12.16 -14.88
CA SER A 220 -0.48 -12.27 -15.88
C SER A 220 -0.39 -11.24 -17.00
N GLN A 221 -0.09 -9.97 -16.68
CA GLN A 221 -0.19 -8.85 -17.62
C GLN A 221 1.12 -8.56 -18.36
N MET A 222 2.26 -8.67 -17.69
CA MET A 222 3.56 -8.22 -18.19
C MET A 222 4.44 -9.39 -18.65
N TYR A 223 4.54 -10.43 -17.83
CA TYR A 223 5.44 -11.56 -18.09
C TYR A 223 4.78 -12.74 -18.81
N ARG A 224 3.46 -12.67 -19.09
CA ARG A 224 2.70 -13.68 -19.87
C ARG A 224 2.78 -15.09 -19.27
N GLY A 225 2.75 -15.18 -17.95
CA GLY A 225 2.84 -16.45 -17.22
C GLY A 225 4.26 -17.01 -17.08
N ASP A 226 5.29 -16.22 -17.41
CA ASP A 226 6.69 -16.60 -17.26
C ASP A 226 7.25 -16.15 -15.89
N ALA A 227 7.39 -17.11 -14.97
CA ALA A 227 7.92 -16.84 -13.64
C ALA A 227 9.41 -16.49 -13.64
N GLU A 228 10.21 -16.98 -14.58
CA GLU A 228 11.63 -16.67 -14.65
C GLU A 228 11.83 -15.20 -15.02
N ARG A 229 11.11 -14.72 -16.05
CA ARG A 229 11.14 -13.30 -16.43
C ARG A 229 10.63 -12.39 -15.32
N MET A 230 9.60 -12.81 -14.59
CA MET A 230 9.12 -12.06 -13.43
C MET A 230 10.19 -11.98 -12.33
N ARG A 231 10.88 -13.10 -12.03
CA ARG A 231 11.95 -13.14 -11.03
C ARG A 231 13.13 -12.24 -11.39
N GLU A 232 13.50 -12.20 -12.68
CA GLU A 232 14.60 -11.37 -13.17
C GLU A 232 14.30 -9.87 -13.08
N ASP A 233 13.05 -9.46 -13.31
CA ASP A 233 12.66 -8.04 -13.31
C ASP A 233 12.35 -7.52 -11.90
N ASN A 234 11.93 -8.40 -10.98
CA ASN A 234 11.49 -8.02 -9.63
C ASN A 234 12.50 -8.44 -8.54
N VAL A 235 13.80 -8.44 -8.85
CA VAL A 235 14.85 -8.88 -7.90
C VAL A 235 14.83 -8.11 -6.57
N GLY A 236 14.43 -6.84 -6.56
CA GLY A 236 14.29 -6.04 -5.33
C GLY A 236 13.09 -6.44 -4.46
N ASP A 237 12.04 -7.01 -5.06
CA ASP A 237 10.81 -7.35 -4.36
C ASP A 237 10.91 -8.69 -3.62
N TYR A 238 11.69 -9.64 -4.13
CA TYR A 238 11.80 -10.96 -3.53
C TYR A 238 12.37 -10.93 -2.10
N PRO A 239 13.47 -10.21 -1.79
CA PRO A 239 13.92 -10.02 -0.41
C PRO A 239 12.85 -9.44 0.52
N TRP A 240 12.05 -8.49 0.04
CA TRP A 240 10.94 -7.92 0.79
C TRP A 240 9.84 -8.96 1.02
N LEU A 241 9.46 -9.68 -0.03
CA LEU A 241 8.45 -10.73 0.07
C LEU A 241 8.92 -11.84 1.02
N LEU A 242 10.20 -12.23 0.97
CA LEU A 242 10.81 -13.17 1.90
C LEU A 242 10.70 -12.69 3.35
N PHE A 243 11.05 -11.43 3.62
CA PHE A 243 10.88 -10.83 4.93
C PHE A 243 9.41 -10.91 5.41
N SER A 244 8.47 -10.62 4.51
CA SER A 244 7.04 -10.65 4.82
C SER A 244 6.58 -12.07 5.19
N VAL A 245 6.85 -13.07 4.33
CA VAL A 245 6.42 -14.44 4.58
C VAL A 245 7.14 -15.08 5.77
N ALA A 246 8.42 -14.76 6.00
CA ALA A 246 9.15 -15.25 7.17
C ALA A 246 8.60 -14.66 8.47
N THR A 247 8.31 -13.36 8.49
CA THR A 247 7.71 -12.69 9.66
C THR A 247 6.31 -13.21 9.96
N LEU A 248 5.48 -13.40 8.93
CA LEU A 248 4.14 -13.96 9.10
C LEU A 248 4.18 -15.43 9.52
N MET A 249 5.14 -16.22 9.02
CA MET A 249 5.31 -17.61 9.42
C MET A 249 5.77 -17.72 10.88
N ASP A 250 6.69 -16.85 11.33
CA ASP A 250 7.07 -16.76 12.75
C ASP A 250 5.87 -16.39 13.63
N ALA A 251 5.04 -15.44 13.19
CA ALA A 251 3.83 -15.03 13.90
C ALA A 251 2.78 -16.14 13.94
N PHE A 252 2.55 -16.83 12.82
CA PHE A 252 1.66 -17.98 12.73
C PHE A 252 2.14 -19.09 13.66
N ALA A 253 3.41 -19.46 13.61
CA ALA A 253 3.97 -20.51 14.47
C ALA A 253 3.85 -20.19 15.98
N SER A 254 3.90 -18.91 16.34
CA SER A 254 3.84 -18.45 17.73
C SER A 254 2.42 -18.17 18.24
N ALA A 255 1.45 -17.95 17.34
CA ALA A 255 0.08 -17.64 17.70
C ALA A 255 -0.64 -18.84 18.32
N ASP A 256 -1.54 -18.60 19.28
CA ASP A 256 -2.40 -19.65 19.83
C ASP A 256 -3.22 -20.31 18.69
N PRO A 257 -3.18 -21.66 18.53
CA PRO A 257 -3.96 -22.40 17.55
C PRO A 257 -5.46 -22.08 17.51
N SER A 258 -6.02 -21.65 18.65
CA SER A 258 -7.44 -21.29 18.80
C SER A 258 -7.75 -19.82 18.57
N ALA A 259 -6.74 -18.95 18.47
CA ALA A 259 -6.95 -17.52 18.30
C ALA A 259 -7.39 -17.17 16.86
N PRO A 260 -8.42 -16.33 16.67
CA PRO A 260 -8.82 -15.86 15.34
C PRO A 260 -7.68 -15.24 14.54
N THR A 261 -6.77 -14.54 15.23
CA THR A 261 -5.58 -13.91 14.65
C THR A 261 -4.66 -14.91 13.93
N ARG A 262 -4.63 -16.18 14.35
CA ARG A 262 -3.83 -17.20 13.66
C ARG A 262 -4.39 -17.50 12.27
N ARG A 263 -5.74 -17.54 12.15
CA ARG A 263 -6.42 -17.72 10.87
C ARG A 263 -6.17 -16.54 9.93
N GLU A 264 -6.25 -15.31 10.46
CA GLU A 264 -5.97 -14.07 9.73
C GLU A 264 -4.52 -14.05 9.20
N ILE A 265 -3.53 -14.34 10.05
CA ILE A 265 -2.12 -14.43 9.64
C ILE A 265 -1.94 -15.51 8.56
N GLY A 266 -2.61 -16.66 8.70
CA GLY A 266 -2.58 -17.72 7.69
C GLY A 266 -3.19 -17.28 6.35
N ALA A 267 -4.26 -16.48 6.37
CA ALA A 267 -4.83 -15.92 5.15
C ALA A 267 -3.90 -14.91 4.48
N ASP A 268 -3.18 -14.09 5.27
CA ASP A 268 -2.16 -13.18 4.75
C ASP A 268 -0.96 -13.93 4.18
N LEU A 269 -0.53 -15.04 4.81
CA LEU A 269 0.48 -15.95 4.28
C LEU A 269 0.07 -16.51 2.92
N LEU A 270 -1.17 -16.97 2.77
CA LEU A 270 -1.69 -17.46 1.48
C LEU A 270 -1.62 -16.35 0.42
N ASN A 271 -2.07 -15.14 0.75
CA ASN A 271 -2.03 -14.02 -0.20
C ASN A 271 -0.58 -13.70 -0.64
N ALA A 272 0.35 -13.63 0.30
CA ALA A 272 1.77 -13.37 0.02
C ALA A 272 2.44 -14.47 -0.83
N LEU A 273 2.16 -15.74 -0.53
CA LEU A 273 2.76 -16.89 -1.25
C LEU A 273 2.15 -17.10 -2.63
N SER A 274 0.94 -16.61 -2.88
CA SER A 274 0.18 -16.93 -4.10
C SER A 274 0.76 -16.35 -5.39
N SER A 275 1.70 -15.40 -5.33
CA SER A 275 2.33 -14.82 -6.51
C SER A 275 3.39 -15.72 -7.13
N ASP A 276 4.20 -16.37 -6.31
CA ASP A 276 5.23 -17.33 -6.74
C ASP A 276 5.51 -18.38 -5.65
N PRO A 277 4.64 -19.39 -5.50
CA PRO A 277 4.87 -20.48 -4.56
C PRO A 277 6.22 -21.18 -4.75
N GLY A 278 6.67 -21.30 -6.01
CA GLY A 278 7.88 -22.02 -6.39
C GLY A 278 9.14 -21.39 -5.81
N ALA A 279 9.18 -20.08 -5.64
CA ALA A 279 10.29 -19.38 -4.99
C ALA A 279 10.48 -19.79 -3.51
N PHE A 280 9.41 -20.23 -2.85
CA PHE A 280 9.39 -20.47 -1.40
C PHE A 280 9.34 -21.95 -1.01
N VAL A 281 8.88 -22.83 -1.89
CA VAL A 281 8.89 -24.28 -1.64
C VAL A 281 9.88 -25.07 -2.49
N GLY A 282 10.39 -24.47 -3.58
CA GLY A 282 11.37 -25.04 -4.47
C GLY A 282 12.83 -24.74 -4.10
N PRO A 283 13.76 -24.89 -5.07
CA PRO A 283 15.14 -24.44 -4.92
C PRO A 283 15.20 -22.93 -4.61
N PRO A 284 16.05 -22.49 -3.66
CA PRO A 284 16.14 -21.08 -3.31
C PRO A 284 16.60 -20.24 -4.50
N LEU A 285 15.95 -19.09 -4.69
CA LEU A 285 16.40 -18.09 -5.66
C LEU A 285 17.77 -17.53 -5.24
N LYS A 286 18.63 -17.19 -6.21
CA LYS A 286 19.95 -16.59 -5.94
C LYS A 286 19.87 -15.32 -5.10
N VAL A 287 18.81 -14.54 -5.27
CA VAL A 287 18.58 -13.30 -4.52
C VAL A 287 18.35 -13.54 -3.02
N PHE A 288 18.03 -14.77 -2.62
CA PHE A 288 17.93 -15.16 -1.21
C PHE A 288 19.26 -15.53 -0.56
N GLU A 289 20.38 -15.59 -1.30
CA GLU A 289 21.68 -15.94 -0.73
C GLU A 289 22.07 -15.09 0.49
N PRO A 290 21.93 -13.74 0.46
CA PRO A 290 22.23 -12.90 1.63
C PRO A 290 21.29 -13.17 2.82
N TYR A 291 20.12 -13.74 2.55
CA TYR A 291 19.03 -13.98 3.50
C TYR A 291 18.81 -15.47 3.79
N ARG A 292 19.81 -16.32 3.51
CA ARG A 292 19.73 -17.79 3.59
C ARG A 292 19.16 -18.29 4.92
N ASN A 293 19.61 -17.72 6.04
CA ASN A 293 19.13 -18.12 7.37
C ASN A 293 17.63 -17.84 7.57
N GLU A 294 17.14 -16.73 7.02
CA GLU A 294 15.73 -16.34 7.08
C GLU A 294 14.89 -17.28 6.20
N TYR A 295 15.34 -17.57 4.98
CA TYR A 295 14.72 -18.55 4.09
C TYR A 295 14.67 -19.95 4.71
N GLU A 296 15.76 -20.44 5.27
CA GLU A 296 15.82 -21.77 5.90
C GLU A 296 14.98 -21.87 7.18
N ARG A 297 14.82 -20.77 7.94
CA ARG A 297 13.90 -20.71 9.07
C ARG A 297 12.44 -20.82 8.60
N PHE A 298 12.05 -19.98 7.65
CA PHE A 298 10.73 -20.02 7.03
C PHE A 298 10.41 -21.43 6.50
N ARG A 299 11.33 -22.03 5.72
CA ARG A 299 11.16 -23.37 5.14
C ARG A 299 10.87 -24.44 6.18
N ARG A 300 11.61 -24.45 7.30
CA ARG A 300 11.41 -25.42 8.38
C ARG A 300 10.02 -25.26 9.01
N GLN A 301 9.66 -24.04 9.39
CA GLN A 301 8.36 -23.76 10.00
C GLN A 301 7.19 -24.08 9.05
N PHE A 302 7.34 -23.76 7.77
CA PHE A 302 6.33 -24.11 6.76
C PHE A 302 6.16 -25.62 6.64
N VAL A 303 7.25 -26.40 6.64
CA VAL A 303 7.18 -27.87 6.62
C VAL A 303 6.53 -28.42 7.87
N ASP A 304 6.86 -27.88 9.05
CA ASP A 304 6.28 -28.32 10.32
C ASP A 304 4.78 -28.01 10.40
N ALA A 305 4.35 -26.85 9.89
CA ALA A 305 2.95 -26.41 9.85
C ALA A 305 2.19 -26.90 8.60
N ARG A 306 2.81 -27.68 7.71
CA ARG A 306 2.27 -28.03 6.39
C ARG A 306 0.86 -28.62 6.42
N PRO A 307 0.51 -29.59 7.30
CA PRO A 307 -0.85 -30.14 7.33
C PRO A 307 -1.90 -29.11 7.74
N GLU A 308 -1.57 -28.25 8.71
CA GLU A 308 -2.46 -27.20 9.20
C GLU A 308 -2.65 -26.11 8.15
N LEU A 309 -1.56 -25.64 7.54
CA LEU A 309 -1.60 -24.65 6.47
C LEU A 309 -2.37 -25.17 5.25
N ARG A 310 -2.24 -26.46 4.90
CA ARG A 310 -3.03 -27.06 3.81
C ARG A 310 -4.53 -26.99 4.12
N ALA A 311 -4.94 -27.46 5.29
CA ALA A 311 -6.35 -27.44 5.70
C ALA A 311 -6.90 -26.00 5.73
N LEU A 312 -6.13 -25.07 6.32
CA LEU A 312 -6.50 -23.67 6.35
C LEU A 312 -6.62 -23.10 4.93
N PHE A 313 -5.65 -23.32 4.05
CA PHE A 313 -5.67 -22.74 2.71
C PHE A 313 -6.80 -23.33 1.87
N ASP A 314 -7.14 -24.62 2.05
CA ASP A 314 -8.32 -25.23 1.44
C ASP A 314 -9.62 -24.53 1.90
N ASP A 315 -9.74 -24.20 3.20
CA ASP A 315 -10.89 -23.46 3.78
C ASP A 315 -10.97 -21.99 3.32
N LEU A 316 -9.84 -21.42 2.88
CA LEU A 316 -9.74 -20.03 2.38
C LEU A 316 -10.01 -19.92 0.87
N ARG A 317 -10.51 -20.98 0.22
CA ARG A 317 -10.76 -21.00 -1.22
C ARG A 317 -11.69 -19.85 -1.66
N PRO A 318 -11.29 -19.02 -2.64
CA PRO A 318 -12.12 -17.93 -3.13
C PRO A 318 -13.48 -18.41 -3.66
N GLU A 319 -14.54 -17.72 -3.24
CA GLU A 319 -15.91 -17.90 -3.73
C GLU A 319 -16.26 -16.84 -4.77
N ARG A 320 -17.28 -17.10 -5.60
CA ARG A 320 -17.62 -16.23 -6.74
C ARG A 320 -18.27 -14.91 -6.32
N ASP A 321 -19.01 -14.96 -5.22
CA ASP A 321 -19.88 -13.92 -4.68
C ASP A 321 -19.29 -13.22 -3.44
N ARG A 322 -18.09 -13.60 -3.01
CA ARG A 322 -17.39 -12.99 -1.88
C ARG A 322 -16.10 -12.32 -2.31
N PHE A 323 -15.74 -11.24 -1.64
CA PHE A 323 -14.43 -10.63 -1.84
C PHE A 323 -13.34 -11.59 -1.38
N SER A 324 -12.26 -11.67 -2.16
CA SER A 324 -11.01 -12.31 -1.75
C SER A 324 -9.84 -11.42 -2.17
N PRO A 325 -8.83 -11.18 -1.33
CA PRO A 325 -7.63 -10.48 -1.74
C PRO A 325 -6.91 -11.11 -2.95
N LEU A 326 -7.05 -12.43 -3.14
CA LEU A 326 -6.50 -13.14 -4.31
C LEU A 326 -7.16 -12.70 -5.63
N SER A 327 -8.38 -12.17 -5.57
CA SER A 327 -9.11 -11.66 -6.74
C SER A 327 -8.71 -10.25 -7.14
N PHE A 328 -7.94 -9.54 -6.30
CA PHE A 328 -7.52 -8.18 -6.55
C PHE A 328 -6.01 -8.13 -6.84
N SER A 329 -5.63 -7.45 -7.93
CA SER A 329 -4.24 -7.29 -8.33
C SER A 329 -4.01 -5.97 -9.05
N PHE A 330 -2.81 -5.40 -8.96
CA PHE A 330 -2.49 -4.09 -9.54
C PHE A 330 -1.02 -3.98 -9.90
N ASN A 331 -0.69 -3.05 -10.80
CA ASN A 331 0.69 -2.80 -11.19
C ASN A 331 1.53 -2.12 -10.11
N PHE A 332 0.99 -1.17 -9.34
CA PHE A 332 1.68 -0.60 -8.17
C PHE A 332 0.63 -0.17 -7.14
N PRO A 333 0.89 -0.26 -5.82
CA PRO A 333 -0.05 0.20 -4.81
C PRO A 333 -0.46 1.68 -5.01
N HIS A 334 0.50 2.53 -5.41
CA HIS A 334 0.27 3.93 -5.74
C HIS A 334 -0.87 4.11 -6.76
N ASN A 335 -0.89 3.29 -7.82
CA ASN A 335 -1.90 3.39 -8.88
C ASN A 335 -3.30 3.12 -8.33
N ALA A 336 -3.44 2.14 -7.43
CA ALA A 336 -4.71 1.80 -6.82
C ALA A 336 -5.20 2.87 -5.83
N ILE A 337 -4.28 3.45 -5.04
CA ILE A 337 -4.59 4.53 -4.09
C ILE A 337 -4.99 5.82 -4.83
N VAL A 338 -4.26 6.21 -5.88
CA VAL A 338 -4.61 7.35 -6.74
C VAL A 338 -5.94 7.12 -7.44
N ALA A 339 -6.18 5.92 -7.97
CA ALA A 339 -7.46 5.57 -8.58
C ALA A 339 -8.62 5.65 -7.56
N GLY A 340 -8.43 5.13 -6.34
CA GLY A 340 -9.44 5.18 -5.28
C GLY A 340 -9.76 6.61 -4.85
N THR A 341 -8.74 7.44 -4.69
CA THR A 341 -8.89 8.87 -4.39
C THR A 341 -9.63 9.57 -5.53
N THR A 342 -9.24 9.31 -6.78
CA THR A 342 -9.88 9.91 -7.96
C THR A 342 -11.35 9.50 -8.09
N VAL A 343 -11.68 8.23 -7.86
CA VAL A 343 -13.06 7.75 -7.85
C VAL A 343 -13.89 8.48 -6.80
N ALA A 344 -13.37 8.65 -5.58
CA ALA A 344 -14.04 9.39 -4.52
C ALA A 344 -14.24 10.87 -4.88
N LEU A 345 -13.24 11.50 -5.51
CA LEU A 345 -13.32 12.89 -5.98
C LEU A 345 -14.35 13.09 -7.10
N LEU A 346 -14.44 12.16 -8.05
CA LEU A 346 -15.40 12.22 -9.15
C LEU A 346 -16.84 11.98 -8.69
N ASN A 347 -17.03 11.15 -7.66
CA ASN A 347 -18.34 10.89 -7.07
C ASN A 347 -18.71 11.91 -5.98
N GLU A 348 -17.76 12.74 -5.55
CA GLU A 348 -17.87 13.60 -4.36
C GLU A 348 -18.31 12.84 -3.10
N GLU A 349 -17.87 11.58 -2.99
CA GLU A 349 -18.26 10.66 -1.93
C GLU A 349 -17.00 10.00 -1.35
N PRO A 350 -16.71 10.21 -0.04
CA PRO A 350 -15.61 9.53 0.62
C PRO A 350 -15.79 8.01 0.61
N CYS A 351 -14.69 7.26 0.44
CA CYS A 351 -14.74 5.81 0.54
C CYS A 351 -14.52 5.38 1.98
N ALA A 352 -15.40 4.52 2.50
CA ALA A 352 -15.28 3.96 3.84
C ALA A 352 -14.38 2.71 3.90
N VAL A 353 -14.01 2.14 2.76
CA VAL A 353 -13.16 0.93 2.67
C VAL A 353 -11.71 1.38 2.55
N PRO A 354 -10.86 1.16 3.58
CA PRO A 354 -9.44 1.43 3.50
C PRO A 354 -8.77 0.48 2.50
N PHE A 355 -7.60 0.89 1.99
CA PHE A 355 -6.89 0.06 1.02
C PHE A 355 -6.41 -1.28 1.60
N ASP A 356 -6.06 -1.32 2.88
CA ASP A 356 -5.67 -2.53 3.63
C ASP A 356 -6.74 -3.64 3.51
N ASP A 357 -8.03 -3.29 3.54
CA ASP A 357 -9.14 -4.24 3.40
C ASP A 357 -9.21 -4.93 2.04
N LEU A 358 -8.55 -4.38 1.01
CA LEU A 358 -8.43 -5.00 -0.30
C LEU A 358 -7.22 -5.96 -0.39
N LEU A 359 -6.33 -5.92 0.61
CA LEU A 359 -5.09 -6.69 0.66
C LEU A 359 -5.09 -7.78 1.72
N LEU A 360 -5.78 -7.58 2.83
CA LEU A 360 -5.68 -8.44 4.01
C LEU A 360 -6.80 -9.49 4.08
N GLY A 361 -6.46 -10.64 4.65
CA GLY A 361 -7.34 -11.79 4.80
C GLY A 361 -8.35 -11.65 5.93
N GLY A 362 -9.39 -10.83 5.76
CA GLY A 362 -10.54 -10.75 6.67
C GLY A 362 -11.80 -11.38 6.05
N ILE A 363 -12.25 -12.52 6.58
CA ILE A 363 -13.42 -13.27 6.09
C ILE A 363 -14.58 -13.03 7.03
N ASP A 364 -15.25 -11.88 6.96
CA ASP A 364 -16.51 -11.68 7.71
C ASP A 364 -17.50 -10.71 7.03
N ALA A 365 -17.44 -10.57 5.70
CA ALA A 365 -18.54 -9.96 4.96
C ALA A 365 -19.38 -11.05 4.28
N ASP A 366 -20.30 -11.64 5.04
CA ASP A 366 -21.35 -12.54 4.54
C ASP A 366 -22.48 -11.72 3.90
N SER A 367 -22.19 -10.94 2.84
CA SER A 367 -23.27 -10.28 2.10
C SER A 367 -22.96 -10.07 0.63
N GLU A 368 -23.99 -10.17 -0.20
CA GLU A 368 -23.99 -9.75 -1.60
C GLU A 368 -23.61 -8.26 -1.79
N ASP A 369 -23.62 -7.47 -0.70
CA ASP A 369 -23.31 -6.05 -0.66
C ASP A 369 -21.98 -5.75 0.06
N ASP A 370 -20.97 -6.63 -0.09
CA ASP A 370 -19.62 -6.38 0.42
C ASP A 370 -19.03 -5.10 -0.21
N PRO A 371 -18.75 -4.05 0.59
CA PRO A 371 -18.24 -2.79 0.09
C PRO A 371 -16.86 -2.92 -0.59
N ARG A 372 -16.08 -3.95 -0.25
CA ARG A 372 -14.79 -4.26 -0.91
C ARG A 372 -14.99 -4.69 -2.35
N VAL A 373 -16.04 -5.48 -2.64
CA VAL A 373 -16.40 -5.86 -4.02
C VAL A 373 -16.79 -4.62 -4.83
N ARG A 374 -17.60 -3.71 -4.24
CA ARG A 374 -17.98 -2.46 -4.91
C ARG A 374 -16.75 -1.61 -5.22
N GLN A 375 -15.85 -1.45 -4.24
CA GLN A 375 -14.62 -0.68 -4.39
C GLN A 375 -13.70 -1.29 -5.44
N ALA A 376 -13.36 -2.58 -5.35
CA ALA A 376 -12.48 -3.25 -6.30
C ALA A 376 -13.02 -3.18 -7.74
N ARG A 377 -14.34 -3.34 -7.94
CA ARG A 377 -14.98 -3.15 -9.25
C ARG A 377 -14.92 -1.71 -9.73
N ALA A 378 -15.09 -0.72 -8.85
CA ALA A 378 -14.96 0.70 -9.20
C ALA A 378 -13.52 1.03 -9.66
N LEU A 379 -12.51 0.54 -8.94
CA LEU A 379 -11.10 0.69 -9.31
C LEU A 379 -10.78 0.03 -10.65
N MET A 380 -11.23 -1.20 -10.88
CA MET A 380 -11.04 -1.87 -12.17
C MET A 380 -11.77 -1.14 -13.32
N ARG A 381 -12.98 -0.63 -13.09
CA ARG A 381 -13.71 0.17 -14.11
C ARG A 381 -12.95 1.44 -14.44
N TYR A 382 -12.47 2.15 -13.42
CA TYR A 382 -11.64 3.34 -13.59
C TYR A 382 -10.39 3.03 -14.43
N ALA A 383 -9.65 1.99 -14.07
CA ALA A 383 -8.46 1.54 -14.80
C ALA A 383 -8.77 1.10 -16.26
N GLY A 384 -10.00 0.66 -16.54
CA GLY A 384 -10.44 0.31 -17.90
C GLY A 384 -10.90 1.51 -18.74
N ALA A 385 -11.39 2.58 -18.10
CA ALA A 385 -11.91 3.77 -18.78
C ALA A 385 -10.80 4.75 -19.20
N ARG A 386 -9.61 4.67 -18.59
CA ARG A 386 -8.51 5.60 -18.83
C ARG A 386 -7.33 4.92 -19.56
N PRO A 387 -6.75 5.55 -20.60
CA PRO A 387 -5.76 4.93 -21.48
C PRO A 387 -4.30 5.18 -21.06
N GLU A 388 -4.01 5.51 -19.79
CA GLU A 388 -2.64 5.45 -19.27
C GLU A 388 -2.20 3.97 -19.29
N ARG A 389 -1.51 3.60 -20.37
CA ARG A 389 -1.31 2.21 -20.82
C ARG A 389 0.17 1.91 -20.84
N LEU A 390 0.58 0.90 -20.07
CA LEU A 390 1.90 0.30 -20.24
C LEU A 390 1.99 -0.36 -21.63
N GLU A 391 3.11 -0.11 -22.31
CA GLU A 391 3.55 -0.75 -23.55
C GLU A 391 2.52 -0.85 -24.70
N GLY A 392 1.76 0.19 -25.02
CA GLY A 392 0.93 0.22 -26.25
C GLY A 392 -0.14 -0.90 -26.41
N ARG A 393 -0.25 -1.84 -25.46
CA ARG A 393 -1.07 -3.07 -25.53
C ARG A 393 -2.34 -3.03 -24.69
N GLY A 394 -2.57 -1.98 -23.90
CA GLY A 394 -3.91 -1.73 -23.33
C GLY A 394 -4.28 -2.55 -22.08
N ASN A 395 -3.30 -3.06 -21.32
CA ASN A 395 -3.57 -3.77 -20.07
C ASN A 395 -4.06 -2.80 -18.98
N ARG A 396 -5.05 -3.23 -18.19
CA ARG A 396 -5.55 -2.44 -17.05
C ARG A 396 -4.55 -2.52 -15.90
N LEU A 397 -4.24 -1.37 -15.29
CA LEU A 397 -3.32 -1.30 -14.16
C LEU A 397 -3.90 -1.87 -12.85
N ILE A 398 -5.22 -2.11 -12.80
CA ILE A 398 -5.93 -2.67 -11.65
C ILE A 398 -6.92 -3.70 -12.18
N LEU A 399 -6.94 -4.88 -11.57
CA LEU A 399 -7.77 -6.02 -11.93
C LEU A 399 -8.54 -6.52 -10.71
N TYR A 400 -9.79 -6.91 -10.96
CA TYR A 400 -10.63 -7.63 -10.01
C TYR A 400 -11.32 -8.79 -10.74
N ASP A 401 -10.95 -10.03 -10.40
CA ASP A 401 -11.53 -11.24 -11.01
C ASP A 401 -11.63 -12.39 -9.99
N ALA A 402 -12.85 -12.62 -9.49
CA ALA A 402 -13.13 -13.68 -8.53
C ALA A 402 -13.03 -15.10 -9.12
N VAL A 403 -13.22 -15.26 -10.44
CA VAL A 403 -13.12 -16.57 -11.09
C VAL A 403 -11.65 -16.95 -11.22
N LEU A 404 -10.84 -16.03 -11.74
CA LEU A 404 -9.39 -16.22 -11.85
C LEU A 404 -8.74 -16.44 -10.48
N ALA A 405 -9.26 -15.81 -9.43
CA ALA A 405 -8.79 -16.01 -8.06
C ALA A 405 -8.89 -17.48 -7.62
N ARG A 406 -10.00 -18.15 -7.94
CA ARG A 406 -10.22 -19.56 -7.61
C ARG A 406 -9.28 -20.48 -8.38
N GLU A 407 -9.09 -20.22 -9.67
CA GLU A 407 -8.14 -20.98 -10.50
C GLU A 407 -6.70 -20.80 -10.00
N SER A 408 -6.33 -19.57 -9.66
CA SER A 408 -5.02 -19.23 -9.09
C SER A 408 -4.80 -19.90 -7.74
N HIS A 409 -5.82 -19.91 -6.87
CA HIS A 409 -5.78 -20.59 -5.58
C HIS A 409 -5.56 -22.10 -5.71
N ASP A 410 -6.32 -22.76 -6.58
CA ASP A 410 -6.16 -24.20 -6.83
C ASP A 410 -4.73 -24.50 -7.35
N ALA A 411 -4.21 -23.68 -8.27
CA ALA A 411 -2.85 -23.83 -8.78
C ALA A 411 -1.78 -23.60 -7.70
N VAL A 412 -1.96 -22.61 -6.83
CA VAL A 412 -1.06 -22.32 -5.70
C VAL A 412 -1.00 -23.49 -4.72
N LEU A 413 -2.15 -24.09 -4.37
CA LEU A 413 -2.20 -25.26 -3.49
C LEU A 413 -1.43 -26.46 -4.06
N THR A 414 -1.60 -26.76 -5.36
CA THR A 414 -0.84 -27.82 -6.03
C THR A 414 0.67 -27.56 -5.96
N HIS A 415 1.12 -26.32 -6.20
CA HIS A 415 2.54 -25.99 -6.12
C HIS A 415 3.10 -26.07 -4.70
N LEU A 416 2.37 -25.55 -3.71
CA LEU A 416 2.81 -25.54 -2.31
C LEU A 416 2.86 -26.95 -1.69
N PHE A 417 1.92 -27.82 -2.05
CA PHE A 417 1.66 -29.04 -1.28
C PHE A 417 1.72 -30.34 -2.06
N GLU A 418 1.74 -30.34 -3.39
CA GLU A 418 1.72 -31.60 -4.18
C GLU A 418 3.05 -31.81 -4.93
N ASN A 419 3.67 -30.73 -5.41
CA ASN A 419 4.96 -30.78 -6.11
C ASN A 419 6.19 -30.76 -5.19
N ALA A 420 6.02 -30.56 -3.88
CA ALA A 420 7.13 -30.54 -2.92
C ALA A 420 7.68 -31.95 -2.58
N ASP A 421 6.93 -33.01 -2.89
CA ASP A 421 7.28 -34.39 -2.54
C ASP A 421 7.95 -35.18 -3.68
N SER A 422 8.14 -34.57 -4.86
CA SER A 422 8.73 -35.24 -6.04
C SER A 422 10.24 -35.00 -6.25
N ALA A 423 10.89 -34.14 -5.47
CA ALA A 423 12.33 -33.93 -5.55
C ALA A 423 13.09 -34.96 -4.70
N THR A 424 13.38 -36.12 -5.28
CA THR A 424 14.36 -37.05 -4.70
C THR A 424 15.77 -36.44 -4.74
N PRO A 425 16.67 -36.79 -3.79
CA PRO A 425 18.02 -36.22 -3.71
C PRO A 425 18.92 -36.48 -4.92
N GLU A 426 18.54 -37.37 -5.83
CA GLU A 426 19.38 -37.81 -6.95
C GLU A 426 19.35 -36.88 -8.16
N GLU A 427 18.53 -35.82 -8.15
CA GLU A 427 18.49 -34.80 -9.22
C GLU A 427 18.98 -33.41 -8.76
N ARG A 428 19.83 -33.32 -7.73
CA ARG A 428 20.51 -32.08 -7.32
C ARG A 428 21.97 -32.01 -7.73
#